data_AF-A0A813NQX4-F1
#
_entry.id   AF-A0A813NQX4-F1
#
_cell.length_a   1.000
_cell.length_b   1.000
_cell.length_c   1.000
_cell.angle_alpha   90.00
_cell.angle_beta   90.00
_cell.angle_gamma   90.00
#
_symmetry.space_group_name_H-M   'P 1'
#
loop_
_entity.id
_entity.type
_entity.pdbx_description
1 polymer ?
#
loop_
_entity_poly.entity_id
_entity_poly.type
_entity_poly.pdbx_seq_one_letter_code
_entity_poly.pdbx_strand_id
1 'polypeptide(L)'
;MNYIELIQCKSVLKKSSYQRYSSILCSVCSCYRSCQLFTTKYCCSPLTKHRKRQVCDSCIHQHVLSKLYSCLTSCIACPEFNCSANLSQSAICDILLKYRSNDLLNDYLREQQWEGKNDEWIKRFATRCPGCNAPIEKNGGCDEMICIRCQTHFYWSRAKRYFYETIKHQHQSFYIIHPVVDGVILVFVLLFLIFCAVMFFK
;
A
#
# COMPACT_ATOMS: atom_id res chain seq x y z
N MET A 1 13.63 8.27 24.32
CA MET A 1 14.54 9.17 23.57
C MET A 1 13.74 9.77 22.43
N ASN A 2 13.33 11.02 22.61
CA ASN A 2 12.44 11.73 21.70
C ASN A 2 13.25 12.39 20.57
N TYR A 3 13.07 11.94 19.33
CA TYR A 3 13.51 12.67 18.14
C TYR A 3 12.27 13.18 17.40
N ILE A 4 11.71 14.29 17.88
CA ILE A 4 10.89 15.18 17.07
C ILE A 4 11.65 16.50 17.02
N GLU A 5 12.67 16.57 16.16
CA GLU A 5 13.17 17.85 15.70
C GLU A 5 12.15 18.42 14.73
N LEU A 6 11.36 19.35 15.24
CA LEU A 6 10.58 20.30 14.46
C LEU A 6 11.52 20.99 13.46
N ILE A 7 11.49 20.54 12.20
CA ILE A 7 12.11 21.24 11.09
C ILE A 7 11.36 22.57 10.92
N GLN A 8 11.86 23.61 11.58
CA GLN A 8 11.51 24.99 11.28
C GLN A 8 11.89 25.25 9.82
N CYS A 9 10.88 25.37 8.96
CA CYS A 9 11.07 25.83 7.59
C CYS A 9 11.42 27.32 7.64
N LYS A 10 12.69 27.66 7.93
CA LYS A 10 13.18 29.03 7.91
C LYS A 10 12.98 29.61 6.50
N SER A 11 12.09 30.58 6.43
CA SER A 11 11.79 31.39 5.25
C SER A 11 13.01 32.22 4.86
N VAL A 12 13.84 31.72 3.94
CA VAL A 12 14.86 32.53 3.27
C VAL A 12 14.25 33.09 1.98
N LEU A 13 13.64 34.28 2.09
CA LEU A 13 13.30 35.10 0.92
C LEU A 13 14.53 35.94 0.55
N LYS A 14 15.40 35.40 -0.31
CA LYS A 14 16.26 36.27 -1.14
C LYS A 14 15.48 36.62 -2.40
N LYS A 15 15.00 37.86 -2.47
CA LYS A 15 14.48 38.46 -3.70
C LYS A 15 15.67 38.66 -4.65
N SER A 16 15.85 37.77 -5.62
CA SER A 16 16.60 38.07 -6.84
C SER A 16 15.64 38.11 -8.02
N SER A 17 15.78 39.19 -8.77
CA SER A 17 15.10 39.59 -9.98
C SER A 17 14.93 38.49 -11.04
N TYR A 18 13.78 38.56 -11.73
CA TYR A 18 13.56 38.07 -13.10
C TYR A 18 13.20 36.58 -13.32
N GLN A 19 11.98 36.19 -12.94
CA GLN A 19 11.07 35.34 -13.75
C GLN A 19 9.71 35.25 -13.02
N ARG A 20 8.60 35.58 -13.72
CA ARG A 20 7.23 35.37 -13.21
C ARG A 20 6.93 33.87 -13.14
N TYR A 21 7.49 33.15 -12.18
CA TYR A 21 6.98 31.84 -11.82
C TYR A 21 5.73 32.02 -10.97
N SER A 22 4.61 31.43 -11.40
CA SER A 22 3.42 31.33 -10.56
C SER A 22 3.78 30.52 -9.31
N SER A 23 3.61 31.14 -8.15
CA SER A 23 3.80 30.46 -6.87
C SER A 23 2.49 29.78 -6.47
N ILE A 24 2.58 28.57 -5.92
CA ILE A 24 1.45 27.82 -5.40
C ILE A 24 1.65 27.66 -3.89
N LEU A 25 0.57 27.84 -3.14
CA LEU A 25 0.54 27.63 -1.69
C LEU A 25 0.37 26.13 -1.41
N CYS A 26 1.27 25.58 -0.61
CA CYS A 26 1.12 24.19 -0.16
C CYS A 26 -0.01 24.06 0.87
N SER A 27 -0.92 23.09 0.72
CA SER A 27 -2.02 22.82 1.65
C SER A 27 -1.58 22.24 3.00
N VAL A 28 -0.35 21.73 3.11
CA VAL A 28 0.19 21.10 4.34
C VAL A 28 1.11 22.04 5.13
N CYS A 29 2.14 22.60 4.50
CA CYS A 29 3.12 23.50 5.15
C CYS A 29 2.74 24.99 5.08
N SER A 30 1.69 25.35 4.33
CA SER A 30 1.35 26.74 3.99
C SER A 30 2.52 27.53 3.37
N CYS A 31 3.47 26.83 2.74
CA CYS A 31 4.65 27.42 2.14
C CYS A 31 4.43 27.73 0.65
N TYR A 32 4.83 28.93 0.20
CA TYR A 32 4.83 29.30 -1.22
C TYR A 32 6.02 28.66 -1.93
N ARG A 33 5.75 27.91 -2.99
CA ARG A 33 6.79 27.25 -3.79
C ARG A 33 6.54 27.50 -5.28
N SER A 34 7.61 27.41 -6.07
CA SER A 34 7.52 27.44 -7.54
C SER A 34 6.59 26.32 -8.01
N CYS A 35 5.72 26.60 -8.99
CA CYS A 35 4.80 25.63 -9.58
C CYS A 35 5.50 24.36 -10.13
N GLN A 36 6.80 24.42 -10.45
CA GLN A 36 7.61 23.27 -10.86
C GLN A 36 7.77 22.20 -9.75
N LEU A 37 7.67 22.60 -8.47
CA LEU A 37 7.73 21.73 -7.30
C LEU A 37 6.38 21.07 -6.95
N PHE A 38 5.39 21.22 -7.83
CA PHE A 38 4.07 20.59 -7.78
C PHE A 38 3.81 19.73 -9.02
N THR A 39 4.86 19.38 -9.76
CA THR A 39 4.75 18.54 -10.96
C THR A 39 4.22 17.14 -10.61
N THR A 40 3.44 16.57 -11.52
CA THR A 40 2.57 15.41 -11.31
C THR A 40 3.27 14.05 -11.32
N LYS A 41 4.61 14.00 -11.40
CA LYS A 41 5.36 12.73 -11.58
C LYS A 41 4.99 11.64 -10.57
N TYR A 42 4.63 12.03 -9.34
CA TYR A 42 4.43 11.08 -8.25
C TYR A 42 2.99 10.65 -8.04
N CYS A 43 2.02 11.24 -8.75
CA CYS A 43 0.61 10.95 -8.49
C CYS A 43 0.07 9.92 -9.48
N CYS A 44 -0.63 8.96 -8.88
CA CYS A 44 -1.66 8.06 -9.39
C CYS A 44 -1.75 7.98 -10.92
N SER A 45 -1.46 6.78 -11.46
CA SER A 45 -1.73 6.26 -12.82
C SER A 45 -2.61 7.15 -13.72
N PRO A 46 -2.37 7.24 -15.05
CA PRO A 46 -2.92 8.24 -15.99
C PRO A 46 -4.43 8.58 -15.96
N LEU A 47 -5.24 7.89 -15.16
CA LEU A 47 -6.68 8.11 -14.90
C LEU A 47 -6.96 9.22 -13.84
N THR A 48 -6.16 10.28 -13.83
CA THR A 48 -6.47 11.67 -13.40
C THR A 48 -7.50 11.88 -12.27
N LYS A 49 -7.08 11.79 -10.99
CA LYS A 49 -7.87 12.38 -9.88
C LYS A 49 -7.57 13.86 -9.61
N HIS A 50 -6.38 14.35 -9.95
CA HIS A 50 -6.08 15.79 -9.91
C HIS A 50 -4.96 16.18 -10.90
N ARG A 51 -5.17 17.29 -11.64
CA ARG A 51 -4.22 17.81 -12.66
C ARG A 51 -3.12 18.71 -12.08
N LYS A 52 -3.32 19.23 -10.87
CA LYS A 52 -2.37 20.09 -10.15
C LYS A 52 -2.32 19.64 -8.71
N ARG A 53 -1.12 19.60 -8.14
CA ARG A 53 -0.90 19.28 -6.74
C ARG A 53 -1.02 20.54 -5.88
N GLN A 54 -1.57 20.39 -4.69
CA GLN A 54 -1.53 21.39 -3.64
C GLN A 54 -0.54 21.02 -2.53
N VAL A 55 0.02 19.81 -2.54
CA VAL A 55 1.05 19.39 -1.58
C VAL A 55 2.42 19.52 -2.22
N CYS A 56 3.34 20.26 -1.60
CA CYS A 56 4.70 20.43 -2.12
C CYS A 56 5.52 19.14 -1.98
N ASP A 57 6.56 18.97 -2.80
CA ASP A 57 7.41 17.77 -2.79
C ASP A 57 8.00 17.43 -1.42
N SER A 58 8.35 18.44 -0.61
CA SER A 58 8.89 18.21 0.72
C SER A 58 7.85 17.63 1.68
N CYS A 59 6.59 18.07 1.59
CA CYS A 59 5.51 17.51 2.39
C CYS A 59 5.14 16.10 1.94
N ILE A 60 5.18 15.82 0.62
CA ILE A 60 5.01 14.45 0.11
C ILE A 60 6.13 13.54 0.62
N HIS A 61 7.39 13.99 0.55
CA HIS A 61 8.52 13.23 1.08
C HIS A 61 8.34 12.90 2.56
N GLN A 62 7.99 13.89 3.38
CA GLN A 62 7.74 13.66 4.82
C GLN A 62 6.57 12.72 5.08
N HIS A 63 5.50 12.82 4.29
CA HIS A 63 4.37 11.88 4.36
C HIS A 63 4.82 10.44 4.04
N VAL A 64 5.60 10.24 2.98
CA VAL A 64 6.17 8.94 2.61
C VAL A 64 7.08 8.40 3.72
N LEU A 65 7.99 9.23 4.24
CA LEU A 65 8.88 8.84 5.34
C LEU A 65 8.07 8.40 6.56
N SER A 66 7.10 9.19 7.01
CA SER A 66 6.27 8.90 8.18
C SER A 66 5.58 7.54 8.04
N LYS A 67 5.04 7.21 6.86
CA LYS A 67 4.38 5.92 6.61
C LYS A 67 5.37 4.77 6.55
N LEU A 68 6.51 4.93 5.88
CA LEU A 68 7.50 3.86 5.75
C LEU A 68 8.19 3.56 7.09
N TYR A 69 8.54 4.56 7.89
CA TYR A 69 9.09 4.33 9.23
C TYR A 69 8.11 3.65 10.17
N SER A 70 6.80 3.83 9.97
CA SER A 70 5.78 3.21 10.83
C SER A 70 5.53 1.73 10.52
N CYS A 71 5.54 1.32 9.24
CA CYS A 71 5.07 -0.02 8.86
C CYS A 71 5.68 -0.57 7.56
N LEU A 72 6.63 0.12 6.92
CA LEU A 72 7.27 -0.33 5.65
C LEU A 72 6.23 -0.84 4.62
N THR A 73 5.13 -0.10 4.45
CA THR A 73 3.99 -0.52 3.62
C THR A 73 4.07 0.00 2.18
N SER A 74 3.58 -0.77 1.21
CA SER A 74 3.38 -0.35 -0.18
C SER A 74 2.08 0.44 -0.40
N CYS A 75 1.18 0.47 0.59
CA CYS A 75 -0.11 1.14 0.51
C CYS A 75 -0.06 2.56 1.10
N ILE A 76 0.72 3.45 0.48
CA ILE A 76 0.81 4.86 0.91
C ILE A 76 -0.22 5.68 0.15
N ALA A 77 -1.27 6.13 0.84
CA ALA A 77 -2.30 7.00 0.26
C ALA A 77 -1.71 8.36 -0.17
N CYS A 78 -2.25 8.92 -1.25
CA CYS A 78 -1.91 10.26 -1.72
C CYS A 78 -2.32 11.31 -0.67
N PRO A 79 -1.45 12.28 -0.31
CA PRO A 79 -1.78 13.31 0.69
C PRO A 79 -2.66 14.45 0.14
N GLU A 80 -3.06 14.40 -1.13
CA GLU A 80 -3.90 15.43 -1.75
C GLU A 80 -5.37 15.31 -1.27
N PHE A 81 -6.03 16.46 -1.11
CA PHE A 81 -7.41 16.51 -0.64
C PHE A 81 -8.34 15.74 -1.59
N ASN A 82 -9.23 14.92 -1.05
CA ASN A 82 -10.14 14.04 -1.79
C ASN A 82 -9.46 13.07 -2.76
N CYS A 83 -8.16 12.77 -2.58
CA CYS A 83 -7.46 11.76 -3.35
C CYS A 83 -7.36 10.45 -2.57
N SER A 84 -8.18 9.46 -2.93
CA SER A 84 -8.16 8.12 -2.30
C SER A 84 -7.18 7.14 -2.97
N ALA A 85 -6.37 7.61 -3.91
CA ALA A 85 -5.46 6.73 -4.65
C ALA A 85 -4.13 6.56 -3.90
N ASN A 86 -3.50 5.41 -4.08
CA ASN A 86 -2.19 5.11 -3.51
C ASN A 86 -1.08 5.61 -4.45
N LEU A 87 0.04 6.03 -3.85
CA LEU A 87 1.28 6.27 -4.57
C LEU A 87 1.75 4.95 -5.19
N SER A 88 2.19 5.00 -6.45
CA SER A 88 2.79 3.84 -7.10
C SER A 88 4.18 3.55 -6.52
N GLN A 89 4.64 2.31 -6.65
CA GLN A 89 6.00 1.93 -6.24
C GLN A 89 7.06 2.82 -6.90
N SER A 90 6.94 3.08 -8.21
CA SER A 90 7.85 4.00 -8.93
C SER A 90 7.82 5.42 -8.36
N ALA A 91 6.64 5.93 -7.99
CA ALA A 91 6.55 7.25 -7.36
C ALA A 91 7.27 7.29 -6.01
N ILE A 92 7.08 6.27 -5.17
CA ILE A 92 7.76 6.14 -3.87
C ILE A 92 9.28 6.10 -4.07
N CYS A 93 9.77 5.27 -5.00
CA CYS A 93 11.20 5.18 -5.32
C CYS A 93 11.78 6.52 -5.78
N ASP A 94 11.10 7.22 -6.71
CA ASP A 94 11.56 8.51 -7.22
C ASP A 94 11.61 9.57 -6.12
N ILE A 95 10.65 9.57 -5.20
CA ILE A 95 10.63 10.48 -4.04
C ILE A 95 11.84 10.21 -3.14
N LEU A 96 12.09 8.94 -2.78
CA LEU A 96 13.20 8.58 -1.90
C LEU A 96 14.57 8.88 -2.53
N LEU A 97 14.74 8.60 -3.83
CA LEU A 97 15.95 8.93 -4.59
C LEU A 97 16.19 10.45 -4.64
N LYS A 98 15.16 11.23 -4.94
CA LYS A 98 15.25 12.70 -5.03
C LYS A 98 15.73 13.34 -3.73
N TYR A 99 15.31 12.80 -2.59
CA TYR A 99 15.67 13.29 -1.25
C TYR A 99 16.84 12.51 -0.61
N ARG A 100 17.56 11.68 -1.37
CA ARG A 100 18.72 10.90 -0.92
C ARG A 100 18.45 10.00 0.30
N SER A 101 17.23 9.49 0.43
CA SER A 101 16.84 8.56 1.49
C SER A 101 17.18 7.11 1.13
N ASN A 102 18.46 6.85 0.81
CA ASN A 102 18.91 5.59 0.20
C ASN A 102 18.71 4.37 1.11
N ASP A 103 18.93 4.49 2.42
CA ASP A 103 18.76 3.37 3.35
C ASP A 103 17.29 2.91 3.37
N LEU A 104 16.36 3.86 3.48
CA LEU A 104 14.93 3.59 3.46
C LEU A 104 14.46 3.08 2.08
N LEU A 105 15.06 3.56 0.99
CA LEU A 105 14.80 3.02 -0.35
C LEU A 105 15.20 1.56 -0.44
N ASN A 106 16.39 1.20 0.06
CA ASN A 106 16.84 -0.18 0.08
C ASN A 106 15.93 -1.06 0.95
N ASP A 107 15.49 -0.56 2.11
CA ASP A 107 14.56 -1.27 2.99
C ASP A 107 13.21 -1.49 2.30
N TYR A 108 12.69 -0.45 1.65
CA TYR A 108 11.47 -0.51 0.86
C TYR A 108 11.58 -1.55 -0.26
N LEU A 109 12.65 -1.52 -1.07
CA LEU A 109 12.85 -2.47 -2.17
C LEU A 109 12.97 -3.92 -1.68
N ARG A 110 13.65 -4.16 -0.55
CA ARG A 110 13.70 -5.49 0.08
C ARG A 110 12.32 -5.96 0.53
N GLU A 111 11.46 -5.06 0.96
CA GLU A 111 10.09 -5.40 1.32
C GLU A 111 9.22 -5.72 0.09
N GLN A 112 9.43 -5.01 -1.02
CA GLN A 112 8.69 -5.25 -2.26
C GLN A 112 9.09 -6.55 -2.98
N GLN A 113 10.24 -7.15 -2.65
CA GLN A 113 10.70 -8.38 -3.31
C GLN A 113 9.76 -9.59 -3.11
N TRP A 114 8.82 -9.47 -2.17
CA TRP A 114 7.80 -10.49 -1.90
C TRP A 114 6.60 -10.37 -2.84
N GLU A 115 6.38 -9.24 -3.50
CA GLU A 115 5.26 -9.05 -4.43
C GLU A 115 5.43 -9.99 -5.63
N GLY A 116 4.43 -10.86 -5.85
CA GLY A 116 4.44 -11.86 -6.92
C GLY A 116 5.15 -13.18 -6.60
N LYS A 117 5.84 -13.31 -5.46
CA LYS A 117 6.35 -14.61 -4.99
C LYS A 117 5.18 -15.45 -4.47
N ASN A 118 5.04 -16.67 -4.99
CA ASN A 118 3.98 -17.57 -4.55
C ASN A 118 4.27 -18.16 -3.16
N ASP A 119 3.23 -18.69 -2.52
CA ASP A 119 3.32 -19.25 -1.17
C ASP A 119 4.34 -20.39 -1.06
N GLU A 120 4.53 -21.18 -2.12
CA GLU A 120 5.51 -22.26 -2.11
C GLU A 120 6.94 -21.74 -2.02
N TRP A 121 7.25 -20.68 -2.75
CA TRP A 121 8.54 -20.01 -2.67
C TRP A 121 8.77 -19.50 -1.25
N ILE A 122 7.79 -18.79 -0.68
CA ILE A 122 7.89 -18.22 0.68
C ILE A 122 8.12 -19.33 1.71
N LYS A 123 7.42 -20.46 1.61
CA LYS A 123 7.62 -21.62 2.50
C LYS A 123 9.03 -22.22 2.42
N ARG A 124 9.60 -22.27 1.22
CA ARG A 124 10.91 -22.92 0.99
C ARG A 124 12.08 -22.04 1.38
N PHE A 125 11.96 -20.73 1.17
CA PHE A 125 13.10 -19.82 1.22
C PHE A 125 12.98 -18.71 2.28
N ALA A 126 11.84 -18.59 2.96
CA ALA A 126 11.61 -17.59 4.01
C ALA A 126 11.43 -18.19 5.41
N THR A 127 11.88 -17.44 6.41
CA THR A 127 11.67 -17.72 7.83
C THR A 127 10.87 -16.58 8.46
N ARG A 128 10.07 -16.86 9.49
CA ARG A 128 9.28 -15.82 10.16
C ARG A 128 10.14 -15.02 11.13
N CYS A 129 9.99 -13.71 11.09
CA CYS A 129 10.45 -12.84 12.16
C CYS A 129 9.77 -13.24 13.49
N PRO A 130 10.51 -13.47 14.58
CA PRO A 130 9.90 -13.77 15.88
C PRO A 130 9.15 -12.59 16.50
N GLY A 131 9.45 -11.35 16.09
CA GLY A 131 8.78 -10.14 16.59
C GLY A 131 7.46 -9.82 15.88
N CYS A 132 7.42 -9.93 14.54
CA CYS A 132 6.25 -9.50 13.74
C CYS A 132 5.72 -10.54 12.75
N ASN A 133 6.26 -11.76 12.75
CA ASN A 133 5.91 -12.86 11.83
C ASN A 133 6.13 -12.58 10.33
N ALA A 134 6.72 -11.44 9.96
CA ALA A 134 7.04 -11.13 8.58
C ALA A 134 7.98 -12.19 7.96
N PRO A 135 7.78 -12.56 6.68
CA PRO A 135 8.70 -13.45 5.98
C PRO A 135 10.05 -12.73 5.76
N ILE A 136 11.13 -13.41 6.10
CA ILE A 136 12.50 -12.92 5.94
C ILE A 136 13.28 -13.95 5.13
N GLU A 137 13.94 -13.49 4.06
CA GLU A 137 14.87 -14.27 3.25
C GLU A 137 16.29 -14.07 3.79
N LYS A 138 17.11 -15.13 3.79
CA LYS A 138 18.51 -15.04 4.20
C LYS A 138 19.37 -14.66 3.00
N ASN A 139 20.00 -13.48 3.06
CA ASN A 139 20.85 -12.97 1.98
C ASN A 139 22.36 -13.31 2.16
N GLY A 140 22.69 -14.30 3.00
CA GLY A 140 24.06 -14.85 3.19
C GLY A 140 24.78 -14.49 4.51
N GLY A 141 25.99 -15.02 4.67
CA GLY A 141 27.07 -14.51 5.53
C GLY A 141 26.99 -14.70 7.07
N CYS A 142 25.87 -14.35 7.71
CA CYS A 142 25.75 -14.34 9.18
C CYS A 142 24.51 -15.09 9.67
N ASP A 143 24.56 -15.63 10.89
CA ASP A 143 23.38 -16.19 11.56
C ASP A 143 22.57 -15.14 12.30
N GLU A 144 23.19 -14.05 12.75
CA GLU A 144 22.49 -12.92 13.36
C GLU A 144 21.81 -12.07 12.28
N MET A 145 20.52 -11.81 12.47
CA MET A 145 19.66 -11.07 11.56
C MET A 145 18.85 -10.01 12.31
N ILE A 146 18.53 -8.92 11.63
CA ILE A 146 17.67 -7.85 12.12
C ILE A 146 16.48 -7.72 11.19
N CYS A 147 15.27 -7.79 11.73
CA CYS A 147 14.06 -7.60 10.93
C CYS A 147 13.89 -6.12 10.54
N ILE A 148 13.84 -5.82 9.25
CA ILE A 148 13.66 -4.43 8.77
C ILE A 148 12.33 -3.80 9.20
N ARG A 149 11.27 -4.61 9.38
CA ARG A 149 9.94 -4.11 9.75
C ARG A 149 9.81 -3.73 11.23
N CYS A 150 10.36 -4.55 12.12
CA CYS A 150 10.16 -4.39 13.58
C CYS A 150 11.46 -4.25 14.38
N GLN A 151 12.61 -4.23 13.71
CA GLN A 151 13.96 -4.10 14.29
C GLN A 151 14.31 -5.19 15.31
N THR A 152 13.56 -6.30 15.35
CA THR A 152 13.87 -7.44 16.22
C THR A 152 15.15 -8.12 15.73
N HIS A 153 16.15 -8.20 16.63
CA HIS A 153 17.34 -9.02 16.44
C HIS A 153 17.00 -10.48 16.72
N PHE A 154 17.45 -11.39 15.85
CA PHE A 154 17.26 -12.82 16.04
C PHE A 154 18.33 -13.63 15.30
N TYR A 155 18.54 -14.86 15.74
CA TYR A 155 19.39 -15.82 15.05
C TYR A 155 18.56 -16.62 14.05
N TRP A 156 18.98 -16.68 12.79
CA TRP A 156 18.30 -17.41 11.72
C TRP A 156 18.11 -18.88 12.07
N SER A 157 19.15 -19.52 12.62
CA SER A 157 19.11 -20.92 13.09
C SER A 157 18.01 -21.20 14.11
N ARG A 158 17.54 -20.18 14.85
CA ARG A 158 16.52 -20.29 15.90
C ARG A 158 15.13 -19.83 15.45
N ALA A 159 15.02 -19.24 14.27
CA ALA A 159 13.76 -18.69 13.79
C ALA A 159 12.85 -19.78 13.20
N LYS A 160 11.54 -19.65 13.43
CA LYS A 160 10.55 -20.63 12.97
C LYS A 160 10.37 -20.50 11.47
N ARG A 161 10.46 -21.63 10.76
CA ARG A 161 10.14 -21.69 9.33
C ARG A 161 8.72 -21.18 9.06
N TYR A 162 8.53 -20.59 7.88
CA TYR A 162 7.23 -20.12 7.46
C TYR A 162 6.29 -21.31 7.17
N PHE A 163 5.58 -21.79 8.19
CA PHE A 163 4.49 -22.75 8.00
C PHE A 163 3.18 -21.99 7.85
N TYR A 164 2.65 -21.98 6.63
CA TYR A 164 1.24 -21.65 6.43
C TYR A 164 0.43 -22.78 7.04
N GLU A 165 -0.15 -22.57 8.22
CA GLU A 165 -1.39 -23.28 8.51
C GLU A 165 -2.36 -22.80 7.43
N THR A 166 -2.87 -23.76 6.66
CA THR A 166 -4.04 -23.57 5.82
C THR A 166 -5.15 -23.04 6.72
N ILE A 167 -5.23 -21.72 6.86
CA ILE A 167 -6.51 -21.07 7.01
C ILE A 167 -7.20 -21.47 5.71
N LYS A 168 -7.98 -22.55 5.75
CA LYS A 168 -9.04 -22.77 4.78
C LYS A 168 -9.73 -21.42 4.76
N HIS A 169 -9.49 -20.63 3.71
CA HIS A 169 -10.49 -19.69 3.30
C HIS A 169 -11.73 -20.58 3.22
N GLN A 170 -12.62 -20.44 4.20
CA GLN A 170 -14.01 -20.64 3.93
C GLN A 170 -14.24 -19.70 2.76
N HIS A 171 -14.07 -20.22 1.55
CA HIS A 171 -15.05 -20.01 0.52
C HIS A 171 -16.37 -20.24 1.25
N GLN A 172 -16.93 -19.18 1.81
CA GLN A 172 -18.35 -18.98 1.64
C GLN A 172 -18.50 -19.05 0.14
N SER A 173 -18.79 -20.27 -0.34
CA SER A 173 -19.35 -20.50 -1.65
C SER A 173 -20.57 -19.61 -1.67
N PHE A 174 -20.41 -18.38 -2.12
CA PHE A 174 -21.51 -17.61 -2.65
C PHE A 174 -21.93 -18.45 -3.84
N TYR A 175 -22.91 -19.32 -3.62
CA TYR A 175 -23.64 -19.94 -4.71
C TYR A 175 -24.17 -18.76 -5.51
N ILE A 176 -23.49 -18.43 -6.61
CA ILE A 176 -24.10 -17.64 -7.66
C ILE A 176 -25.15 -18.58 -8.23
N ILE A 177 -26.31 -18.63 -7.58
CA ILE A 177 -27.49 -19.27 -8.13
C ILE A 177 -27.76 -18.46 -9.39
N HIS A 178 -27.38 -19.03 -10.52
CA HIS A 178 -27.59 -18.39 -11.81
C HIS A 178 -29.10 -18.11 -11.92
N PRO A 179 -29.54 -16.91 -12.33
CA PRO A 179 -30.96 -16.54 -12.37
C PRO A 179 -31.85 -17.48 -13.21
N VAL A 180 -31.25 -18.40 -13.96
CA VAL A 180 -31.93 -19.47 -14.71
C VAL A 180 -32.42 -20.58 -13.78
N VAL A 181 -31.70 -20.92 -12.71
CA VAL A 181 -32.05 -22.04 -11.81
C VAL A 181 -33.25 -21.67 -10.93
N ASP A 182 -33.31 -20.43 -10.43
CA ASP A 182 -34.46 -19.93 -9.68
C ASP A 182 -35.74 -19.89 -10.53
N GLY A 183 -35.61 -19.52 -11.80
CA GLY A 183 -36.74 -19.50 -12.73
C GLY A 183 -37.35 -20.89 -12.96
N VAL A 184 -36.51 -21.92 -13.10
CA VAL A 184 -36.97 -23.30 -13.32
C VAL A 184 -37.68 -23.84 -12.08
N ILE A 185 -37.13 -23.60 -10.88
CA ILE A 185 -37.76 -24.02 -9.62
C ILE A 185 -39.13 -23.38 -9.46
N LEU A 186 -39.27 -22.08 -9.76
CA LEU A 186 -40.55 -21.38 -9.66
C LEU A 186 -41.62 -21.99 -10.59
N VAL A 187 -41.24 -22.36 -11.83
CA VAL A 187 -42.15 -23.00 -12.79
C VAL A 187 -42.61 -24.38 -12.27
N PHE A 188 -41.70 -25.18 -11.73
CA PHE A 188 -42.06 -26.49 -11.17
C PHE A 188 -43.00 -26.37 -9.95
N VAL A 189 -42.75 -25.40 -9.06
CA VAL A 189 -43.62 -25.13 -7.91
C VAL A 189 -45.02 -24.70 -8.38
N LEU A 190 -45.11 -23.82 -9.37
CA LEU A 190 -46.40 -23.38 -9.93
C LEU A 190 -47.17 -24.54 -10.57
N LEU A 191 -46.50 -25.37 -11.38
CA LEU A 191 -47.13 -26.55 -11.99
C LEU A 191 -47.62 -27.55 -10.94
N PHE A 192 -46.87 -27.74 -9.87
CA PHE A 192 -47.28 -28.61 -8.77
C PHE A 192 -48.52 -28.06 -8.04
N LEU A 193 -48.57 -26.76 -7.76
CA LEU A 193 -49.75 -26.14 -7.14
C LEU A 193 -50.99 -26.23 -8.03
N ILE A 194 -50.84 -26.03 -9.34
CA ILE A 194 -51.93 -26.22 -10.31
C ILE A 194 -52.42 -27.67 -10.30
N PHE A 195 -51.48 -28.64 -10.31
CA PHE A 195 -51.83 -30.05 -10.25
C PHE A 195 -52.58 -30.41 -8.96
N CYS A 196 -52.10 -29.93 -7.80
CA CYS A 196 -52.79 -30.12 -6.53
C CYS A 196 -54.19 -29.51 -6.53
N ALA A 197 -54.37 -28.30 -7.08
CA ALA A 197 -55.69 -27.68 -7.18
C ALA A 197 -56.65 -28.50 -8.06
N VAL A 198 -56.18 -29.00 -9.21
CA VAL A 198 -57.00 -29.85 -10.09
C VAL A 198 -57.42 -31.14 -9.41
N MET A 199 -56.54 -31.74 -8.60
CA MET A 199 -56.86 -32.96 -7.83
C MET A 199 -57.81 -32.71 -6.66
N PHE A 200 -57.79 -31.50 -6.08
CA PHE A 200 -58.64 -31.16 -4.92
C PHE A 200 -60.04 -30.68 -5.31
N PHE A 201 -60.22 -30.15 -6.52
CA PHE A 201 -61.50 -29.66 -7.04
C PHE A 201 -62.23 -30.65 -7.97
N LYS A 202 -61.81 -31.92 -7.97
CA LYS A 202 -62.46 -33.03 -8.67
C LYS A 202 -63.10 -33.98 -7.67
#